data_AF-A0A7R9G7Q7-F1
#
_entry.id   AF-A0A7R9G7Q7-F1
#
_cell.length_a   1.000
_cell.length_b   1.000
_cell.length_c   1.000
_cell.angle_alpha   90.00
_cell.angle_beta   90.00
_cell.angle_gamma   90.00
#
_symmetry.space_group_name_H-M   'P 1'
#
loop_
_entity.id
_entity.type
_entity.pdbx_description
1 polymer ?
#
loop_
_entity_poly.entity_id
_entity_poly.type
_entity_poly.pdbx_seq_one_letter_code
_entity_poly.pdbx_strand_id
1 'polypeptide(L)'
;MDPLKDIGVVQPEDDPELVQRVCGVLDVNSFEVRAPGLPSHAEHLRLRAVYMQAALMAHHCIANTHLAVDDNFIITVHASVHISQGQPIFFNYTSPLQGTCERREHLHEGKYFDCTCSRCRDPTELGTYMSSLKCVKCRGKGLVSPVDALKENSPWECNQCGHYYSPLVVHSATARGKDLLEDIDKST
;
A
#
# COMPACT_ATOMS: atom_id res chain seq x y z
N MET A 1 13.40 -25.66 11.35
CA MET A 1 12.16 -25.56 12.13
C MET A 1 11.09 -25.20 11.11
N ASP A 2 10.05 -26.02 10.97
CA ASP A 2 8.98 -25.83 9.99
C ASP A 2 7.73 -25.46 10.80
N PRO A 3 7.41 -24.16 10.93
CA PRO A 3 6.40 -23.70 11.87
C PRO A 3 5.03 -24.34 11.62
N LEU A 4 4.71 -24.72 10.39
CA LEU A 4 3.43 -25.33 10.03
C LEU A 4 3.33 -26.79 10.49
N LYS A 5 4.45 -27.52 10.49
CA LYS A 5 4.54 -28.88 11.05
C LYS A 5 4.55 -28.84 12.57
N ASP A 6 5.26 -27.89 13.15
CA ASP A 6 5.40 -27.76 14.60
C ASP A 6 4.04 -27.49 15.30
N ILE A 7 3.11 -26.81 14.60
CA ILE A 7 1.73 -26.58 15.07
C ILE A 7 0.71 -27.62 14.56
N GLY A 8 1.16 -28.64 13.84
CA GLY A 8 0.31 -29.74 13.35
C GLY A 8 -0.65 -29.39 12.21
N VAL A 9 -0.45 -28.26 11.53
CA VAL A 9 -1.27 -27.86 10.36
C VAL A 9 -0.88 -28.68 9.12
N VAL A 10 0.40 -29.03 8.98
CA VAL A 10 0.93 -29.84 7.89
C VAL A 10 1.45 -31.17 8.46
N GLN A 11 1.03 -32.28 7.86
CA GLN A 11 1.47 -33.62 8.19
C GLN A 11 2.60 -34.09 7.25
N PRO A 12 3.43 -35.08 7.63
CA PRO A 12 4.51 -35.59 6.78
C PRO A 12 4.07 -36.11 5.41
N GLU A 13 2.84 -36.61 5.30
CA GLU A 13 2.22 -37.13 4.07
C GLU A 13 1.67 -36.04 3.13
N ASP A 14 1.57 -34.79 3.59
CA ASP A 14 1.05 -33.71 2.77
C ASP A 14 2.03 -33.35 1.64
N ASP A 15 1.47 -33.08 0.46
CA ASP A 15 2.25 -32.66 -0.71
C ASP A 15 2.90 -31.29 -0.46
N PRO A 16 4.24 -31.19 -0.41
CA PRO A 16 4.93 -29.94 -0.13
C PRO A 16 4.68 -28.87 -1.21
N GLU A 17 4.44 -29.26 -2.47
CA GLU A 17 4.13 -28.31 -3.54
C GLU A 17 2.73 -27.71 -3.34
N LEU A 18 1.76 -28.54 -2.97
CA LEU A 18 0.41 -28.08 -2.61
C LEU A 18 0.42 -27.13 -1.43
N VAL A 19 1.17 -27.46 -0.36
CA VAL A 19 1.32 -26.60 0.82
C VAL A 19 1.88 -25.24 0.42
N GLN A 20 2.99 -25.21 -0.33
CA GLN A 20 3.59 -23.97 -0.82
C GLN A 20 2.63 -23.15 -1.67
N ARG A 21 1.85 -23.80 -2.54
CA ARG A 21 0.83 -23.13 -3.37
C ARG A 21 -0.26 -22.50 -2.51
N VAL A 22 -0.76 -23.20 -1.50
CA VAL A 22 -1.79 -22.67 -0.58
C VAL A 22 -1.24 -21.47 0.19
N CYS A 23 -0.01 -21.54 0.71
CA CYS A 23 0.65 -20.41 1.35
C CYS A 23 0.72 -19.19 0.42
N GLY A 24 1.16 -19.38 -0.83
CA GLY A 24 1.20 -18.31 -1.82
C GLY A 24 -0.17 -17.70 -2.12
N VAL A 25 -1.22 -18.54 -2.24
CA VAL A 25 -2.60 -18.06 -2.43
C VAL A 25 -3.05 -17.20 -1.24
N LEU A 26 -2.81 -17.67 -0.01
CA LEU A 26 -3.21 -16.95 1.20
C LEU A 26 -2.47 -15.62 1.35
N ASP A 27 -1.17 -15.59 1.03
CA ASP A 27 -0.33 -14.40 1.14
C ASP A 27 -0.85 -13.25 0.26
N VAL A 28 -1.17 -13.56 -1.01
CA VAL A 28 -1.56 -12.51 -1.97
C VAL A 28 -3.07 -12.28 -2.08
N ASN A 29 -3.93 -13.22 -1.66
CA ASN A 29 -5.41 -13.10 -1.81
C ASN A 29 -6.18 -12.93 -0.50
N SER A 30 -5.52 -12.97 0.67
CA SER A 30 -6.22 -12.76 1.94
C SER A 30 -6.55 -11.29 2.20
N PHE A 31 -7.67 -11.08 2.88
CA PHE A 31 -8.14 -9.82 3.42
C PHE A 31 -7.98 -9.82 4.93
N GLU A 32 -7.53 -8.70 5.49
CA GLU A 32 -7.55 -8.48 6.93
C GLU A 32 -9.00 -8.25 7.38
N VAL A 33 -9.45 -9.03 8.36
CA VAL A 33 -10.79 -8.91 8.95
C VAL A 33 -10.70 -8.80 10.46
N ARG A 34 -11.65 -8.09 11.06
CA ARG A 34 -11.71 -7.90 12.51
C ARG A 34 -12.40 -9.09 13.15
N ALA A 35 -11.94 -9.47 14.34
CA ALA A 35 -12.65 -10.45 15.15
C ALA A 35 -13.96 -9.82 15.69
N PRO A 36 -15.12 -10.48 15.52
CA PRO A 36 -16.42 -9.96 15.96
C PRO A 36 -16.48 -9.68 17.45
N GLY A 37 -17.21 -8.63 17.85
CA GLY A 37 -17.48 -8.33 19.25
C GLY A 37 -16.30 -7.74 20.04
N LEU A 38 -15.18 -7.42 19.39
CA LEU A 38 -14.04 -6.76 20.02
C LEU A 38 -14.00 -5.25 19.70
N PRO A 39 -13.52 -4.40 20.62
CA PRO A 39 -13.34 -2.98 20.35
C PRO A 39 -12.43 -2.75 19.14
N SER A 40 -12.72 -1.71 18.35
CA SER A 40 -11.95 -1.35 17.13
C SER A 40 -10.45 -1.12 17.36
N HIS A 41 -10.02 -0.91 18.61
CA HIS A 41 -8.64 -0.68 19.01
C HIS A 41 -7.92 -1.94 19.54
N ALA A 42 -8.58 -3.10 19.59
CA ALA A 42 -7.93 -4.35 19.95
C ALA A 42 -7.08 -4.86 18.77
N GLU A 43 -5.94 -4.21 18.52
CA GLU A 43 -5.07 -4.45 17.36
C GLU A 43 -4.52 -5.88 17.27
N HIS A 44 -4.53 -6.62 18.38
CA HIS A 44 -3.84 -7.90 18.52
C HIS A 44 -4.61 -9.12 17.97
N LEU A 45 -5.81 -8.93 17.42
CA LEU A 45 -6.66 -10.03 16.89
C LEU A 45 -7.15 -9.73 15.47
N ARG A 46 -6.21 -9.48 14.57
CA ARG A 46 -6.47 -9.40 13.12
C ARG A 46 -6.54 -10.81 12.55
N LEU A 47 -7.67 -11.15 11.95
CA LEU A 47 -7.87 -12.40 11.25
C LEU A 47 -7.57 -12.21 9.75
N ARG A 48 -7.26 -13.30 9.06
CA ARG A 48 -7.12 -13.34 7.60
C ARG A 48 -8.25 -14.19 7.02
N ALA A 49 -8.95 -13.65 6.04
CA ALA A 49 -10.04 -14.34 5.34
C ALA A 49 -9.82 -14.32 3.83
N VAL A 50 -10.27 -15.37 3.12
CA VAL A 50 -10.23 -15.44 1.66
C VAL A 50 -11.64 -15.29 1.13
N TYR A 51 -11.84 -14.26 0.30
CA TYR A 51 -13.11 -14.01 -0.39
C TYR A 51 -12.89 -14.16 -1.89
N MET A 52 -13.26 -15.32 -2.43
CA MET A 52 -12.91 -15.71 -3.80
C MET A 52 -13.28 -14.67 -4.87
N GLN A 53 -14.47 -14.07 -4.77
CA GLN A 53 -14.90 -13.04 -5.74
C GLN A 53 -14.18 -11.70 -5.54
N ALA A 54 -13.99 -11.27 -4.29
CA ALA A 54 -13.31 -10.01 -4.01
C ALA A 54 -11.82 -10.06 -4.36
N ALA A 55 -11.18 -11.23 -4.22
CA ALA A 55 -9.78 -11.46 -4.58
C ALA A 55 -9.49 -11.29 -6.09
N LEU A 56 -10.52 -11.28 -6.95
CA LEU A 56 -10.37 -11.05 -8.39
C LEU A 56 -10.23 -9.57 -8.76
N MET A 57 -10.62 -8.63 -7.89
CA MET A 57 -10.51 -7.20 -8.19
C MET A 57 -9.06 -6.80 -8.27
N ALA A 58 -8.64 -6.11 -9.34
CA ALA A 58 -7.25 -5.67 -9.46
C ALA A 58 -6.96 -4.42 -8.61
N HIS A 59 -5.68 -4.19 -8.34
CA HIS A 59 -5.23 -2.98 -7.68
C HIS A 59 -5.35 -1.73 -8.58
N HIS A 60 -5.82 -0.62 -8.01
CA HIS A 60 -5.54 0.72 -8.53
C HIS A 60 -5.45 1.70 -7.35
N CYS A 61 -4.42 2.57 -7.30
CA CYS A 61 -4.26 3.52 -6.19
C CYS A 61 -5.41 4.54 -6.09
N ILE A 62 -6.17 4.72 -7.18
CA ILE A 62 -7.46 5.43 -7.22
C ILE A 62 -8.55 4.38 -7.49
N ALA A 63 -8.88 3.61 -6.47
CA ALA A 63 -9.88 2.55 -6.58
C ALA A 63 -11.28 3.13 -6.81
N ASN A 64 -12.14 2.36 -7.47
CA ASN A 64 -13.55 2.69 -7.68
C ASN A 64 -14.49 1.89 -6.76
N THR A 65 -13.93 1.15 -5.80
CA THR A 65 -14.68 0.44 -4.76
C THR A 65 -14.15 0.71 -3.36
N HIS A 66 -15.00 0.44 -2.37
CA HIS A 66 -14.67 0.38 -0.96
C HIS A 66 -15.23 -0.92 -0.37
N LEU A 67 -14.47 -1.55 0.55
CA LEU A 67 -14.86 -2.81 1.18
C LEU A 67 -15.31 -2.59 2.62
N ALA A 68 -16.38 -3.27 3.00
CA ALA A 68 -16.81 -3.41 4.38
C ALA A 68 -16.94 -4.90 4.70
N VAL A 69 -16.53 -5.30 5.90
CA VAL A 69 -16.75 -6.67 6.42
C VAL A 69 -17.52 -6.53 7.72
N ASP A 70 -18.65 -7.22 7.82
CA ASP A 70 -19.49 -7.20 9.02
C ASP A 70 -19.07 -8.26 10.06
N ASP A 71 -19.75 -8.27 11.21
CA ASP A 71 -19.50 -9.22 12.30
C ASP A 71 -19.84 -10.68 11.94
N ASN A 72 -20.50 -10.93 10.81
CA ASN A 72 -20.77 -12.27 10.26
C ASN A 72 -19.73 -12.68 9.21
N PHE A 73 -18.65 -11.91 9.06
CA PHE A 73 -17.63 -12.08 8.02
C PHE A 73 -18.19 -12.02 6.59
N ILE A 74 -19.26 -11.26 6.38
CA ILE A 74 -19.76 -10.99 5.04
C ILE A 74 -19.03 -9.77 4.49
N ILE A 75 -18.28 -9.99 3.41
CA ILE A 75 -17.67 -8.90 2.64
C ILE A 75 -18.71 -8.24 1.73
N THR A 76 -18.83 -6.93 1.83
CA THR A 76 -19.63 -6.10 0.94
C THR A 76 -18.71 -5.17 0.16
N VAL A 77 -18.82 -5.23 -1.18
CA VAL A 77 -18.09 -4.37 -2.11
C VAL A 77 -19.02 -3.26 -2.58
N HIS A 78 -18.73 -2.02 -2.20
CA HIS A 78 -19.49 -0.85 -2.63
C HIS A 78 -18.74 -0.12 -3.73
N ALA A 79 -19.44 0.27 -4.80
CA ALA A 79 -18.90 1.26 -5.72
C ALA A 79 -18.74 2.61 -5.00
N SER A 80 -17.55 3.19 -5.07
CA SER A 80 -17.26 4.52 -4.50
C SER A 80 -17.46 5.65 -5.51
N VAL A 81 -17.59 5.31 -6.78
CA VAL A 81 -17.86 6.22 -7.91
C VAL A 81 -18.78 5.52 -8.92
N HIS A 82 -19.26 6.26 -9.91
CA HIS A 82 -19.95 5.65 -11.05
C HIS A 82 -19.00 4.75 -11.85
N ILE A 83 -19.42 3.52 -12.14
CA ILE A 83 -18.68 2.54 -12.93
C ILE A 83 -19.54 2.17 -14.14
N SER A 84 -19.14 2.61 -15.32
CA SER A 84 -19.84 2.30 -16.57
C SER A 84 -19.70 0.82 -16.93
N GLN A 85 -20.64 0.28 -17.70
CA GLN A 85 -20.57 -1.08 -18.22
C GLN A 85 -19.24 -1.33 -18.97
N GLY A 86 -18.58 -2.44 -18.66
CA GLY A 86 -17.31 -2.83 -19.27
C GLY A 86 -16.07 -2.19 -18.64
N GLN A 87 -16.22 -1.27 -17.67
CA GLN A 87 -15.08 -0.76 -16.91
C GLN A 87 -14.61 -1.78 -15.87
N PRO A 88 -13.29 -1.89 -15.64
CA PRO A 88 -12.76 -2.74 -14.57
C PRO A 88 -13.19 -2.25 -13.18
N ILE A 89 -13.35 -3.21 -12.28
CA ILE A 89 -13.57 -2.97 -10.85
C ILE A 89 -12.22 -3.03 -10.15
N PHE A 90 -11.86 -1.95 -9.47
CA PHE A 90 -10.58 -1.79 -8.81
C PHE A 90 -10.75 -1.62 -7.30
N PHE A 91 -9.82 -2.23 -6.56
CA PHE A 91 -9.67 -2.06 -5.12
C PHE A 91 -8.29 -1.47 -4.80
N ASN A 92 -8.16 -0.73 -3.70
CA ASN A 92 -6.88 -0.20 -3.25
C ASN A 92 -6.28 -1.12 -2.20
N TYR A 93 -5.21 -1.81 -2.55
CA TYR A 93 -4.53 -2.76 -1.66
C TYR A 93 -3.62 -2.08 -0.62
N THR A 94 -3.38 -0.77 -0.76
CA THR A 94 -2.49 0.00 0.12
C THR A 94 -3.28 1.05 0.90
N SER A 95 -2.61 1.80 1.77
CA SER A 95 -3.21 3.02 2.28
C SER A 95 -3.26 4.10 1.20
N PRO A 96 -4.39 4.83 1.02
CA PRO A 96 -4.46 5.95 0.09
C PRO A 96 -3.63 7.16 0.54
N LEU A 97 -3.22 7.19 1.82
CA LEU A 97 -2.43 8.25 2.45
C LEU A 97 -0.90 8.00 2.40
N GLN A 98 -0.46 6.87 1.86
CA GLN A 98 0.96 6.59 1.60
C GLN A 98 1.38 7.18 0.26
N GLY A 99 2.60 7.73 0.17
CA GLY A 99 3.16 8.31 -1.05
C GLY A 99 3.43 7.27 -2.14
N THR A 100 3.77 7.71 -3.36
CA THR A 100 3.99 6.79 -4.49
C THR A 100 5.08 5.76 -4.21
N CYS A 101 6.18 6.16 -3.54
CA CYS A 101 7.26 5.24 -3.19
C CYS A 101 6.76 4.16 -2.22
N GLU A 102 6.17 4.56 -1.08
CA GLU A 102 5.68 3.61 -0.08
C GLU A 102 4.59 2.67 -0.62
N ARG A 103 3.66 3.18 -1.46
CA ARG A 103 2.64 2.32 -2.07
C ARG A 103 3.25 1.29 -3.01
N ARG A 104 4.23 1.68 -3.82
CA ARG A 104 4.88 0.77 -4.78
C ARG A 104 5.73 -0.28 -4.07
N GLU A 105 6.49 0.12 -3.06
CA GLU A 105 7.26 -0.80 -2.21
C GLU A 105 6.34 -1.83 -1.55
N HIS A 106 5.26 -1.39 -0.91
CA HIS A 106 4.29 -2.29 -0.28
C HIS A 106 3.68 -3.31 -1.26
N LEU A 107 3.37 -2.90 -2.49
CA LEU A 107 2.83 -3.79 -3.52
C LEU A 107 3.88 -4.73 -4.08
N HIS A 108 5.13 -4.27 -4.22
CA HIS A 108 6.24 -5.09 -4.67
C HIS A 108 6.52 -6.21 -3.66
N GLU A 109 6.61 -5.87 -2.37
CA GLU A 109 6.88 -6.82 -1.30
C GLU A 109 5.72 -7.78 -1.03
N GLY A 110 4.49 -7.25 -0.93
CA GLY A 110 3.33 -8.03 -0.49
C GLY A 110 2.47 -8.62 -1.60
N LYS A 111 2.65 -8.16 -2.86
CA LYS A 111 1.84 -8.60 -4.02
C LYS A 111 2.67 -8.89 -5.26
N TYR A 112 4.00 -8.71 -5.21
CA TYR A 112 4.94 -9.09 -6.27
C TYR A 112 4.70 -8.40 -7.62
N PHE A 113 4.22 -7.15 -7.61
CA PHE A 113 4.10 -6.34 -8.82
C PHE A 113 4.39 -4.86 -8.60
N ASP A 114 4.77 -4.17 -9.68
CA ASP A 114 5.00 -2.73 -9.71
C ASP A 114 3.80 -1.96 -10.24
N CYS A 115 3.14 -1.16 -9.37
CA CYS A 115 1.97 -0.39 -9.78
C CYS A 115 2.32 0.78 -10.71
N THR A 116 1.75 0.78 -11.92
CA THR A 116 1.92 1.83 -12.94
C THR A 116 0.62 2.59 -13.21
N CYS A 117 -0.28 2.63 -12.23
CA CYS A 117 -1.55 3.35 -12.34
C CYS A 117 -1.34 4.86 -12.59
N SER A 118 -2.42 5.56 -12.96
CA SER A 118 -2.36 7.00 -13.27
C SER A 118 -1.74 7.85 -12.15
N ARG A 119 -2.06 7.55 -10.88
CA ARG A 119 -1.48 8.24 -9.71
C ARG A 119 0.01 7.95 -9.56
N CYS A 120 0.44 6.69 -9.72
CA CYS A 120 1.85 6.32 -9.59
C CYS A 120 2.72 6.86 -10.73
N ARG A 121 2.14 7.07 -11.92
CA ARG A 121 2.84 7.65 -13.07
C ARG A 121 3.01 9.17 -12.99
N ASP A 122 2.22 9.84 -12.17
CA ASP A 122 2.23 11.29 -12.03
C ASP A 122 3.17 11.72 -10.88
N PRO A 123 4.26 12.45 -11.16
CA PRO A 123 5.13 13.07 -10.15
C PRO A 123 4.43 13.88 -9.07
N THR A 124 3.29 14.47 -9.39
CA THR A 124 2.51 15.31 -8.49
C THR A 124 1.47 14.52 -7.70
N GLU A 125 1.34 13.22 -7.96
CA GLU A 125 0.31 12.35 -7.39
C GLU A 125 -1.10 12.93 -7.55
N LEU A 126 -1.46 13.30 -8.79
CA LEU A 126 -2.72 13.95 -9.15
C LEU A 126 -2.88 15.32 -8.47
N GLY A 127 -1.79 16.08 -8.38
CA GLY A 127 -1.76 17.40 -7.77
C GLY A 127 -1.81 17.43 -6.25
N THR A 128 -1.75 16.28 -5.57
CA THR A 128 -1.71 16.21 -4.10
C THR A 128 -0.32 16.54 -3.55
N TYR A 129 0.73 16.29 -4.32
CA TYR A 129 2.14 16.47 -3.95
C TYR A 129 2.50 15.76 -2.63
N MET A 130 1.87 14.63 -2.33
CA MET A 130 1.95 13.96 -1.02
C MET A 130 3.37 13.47 -0.69
N SER A 131 4.13 13.02 -1.70
CA SER A 131 5.54 12.65 -1.58
C SER A 131 6.51 13.83 -1.76
N SER A 132 6.04 15.07 -1.95
CA SER A 132 6.91 16.19 -2.32
C SER A 132 7.49 16.92 -1.12
N LEU A 133 8.75 17.37 -1.24
CA LEU A 133 9.43 18.14 -0.20
C LEU A 133 9.38 19.64 -0.47
N LYS A 134 9.51 20.44 0.59
CA LYS A 134 9.65 21.90 0.47
C LYS A 134 11.05 22.26 -0.05
N CYS A 135 11.12 23.03 -1.12
CA CYS A 135 12.39 23.42 -1.73
C CYS A 135 13.16 24.42 -0.85
N VAL A 136 14.36 24.04 -0.42
CA VAL A 136 15.22 24.90 0.42
C VAL A 136 15.76 26.13 -0.34
N LYS A 137 16.06 26.00 -1.64
CA LYS A 137 16.51 27.13 -2.49
C LYS A 137 15.43 28.20 -2.63
N CYS A 138 14.16 27.80 -2.67
CA CYS A 138 13.02 28.70 -2.74
C CYS A 138 12.53 29.17 -1.36
N ARG A 139 13.24 28.86 -0.26
CA ARG A 139 12.81 29.13 1.12
C ARG A 139 11.41 28.56 1.40
N GLY A 140 11.15 27.34 0.93
CA GLY A 140 9.90 26.61 1.15
C GLY A 140 8.74 26.98 0.22
N LYS A 141 8.92 27.90 -0.73
CA LYS A 141 7.84 28.28 -1.66
C LYS A 141 7.56 27.22 -2.73
N GLY A 142 8.61 26.58 -3.25
CA GLY A 142 8.49 25.51 -4.26
C GLY A 142 8.35 24.12 -3.65
N LEU A 143 7.82 23.19 -4.44
CA LEU A 143 7.72 21.77 -4.12
C LEU A 143 8.69 20.97 -4.99
N VAL A 144 9.36 20.00 -4.38
CA VAL A 144 10.35 19.12 -4.98
C VAL A 144 9.73 17.75 -5.15
N SER A 145 9.61 17.27 -6.38
CA SER A 145 8.97 16.00 -6.76
C SER A 145 9.89 15.19 -7.66
N PRO A 146 9.74 13.85 -7.76
CA PRO A 146 10.57 13.06 -8.67
C PRO A 146 10.28 13.44 -10.13
N VAL A 147 11.30 13.50 -10.99
CA VAL A 147 11.09 13.72 -12.44
C VAL A 147 10.34 12.55 -13.08
N ASP A 148 10.69 11.32 -12.69
CA ASP A 148 10.03 10.08 -13.09
C ASP A 148 9.61 9.30 -11.84
N ALA A 149 8.33 9.34 -11.51
CA ALA A 149 7.77 8.72 -10.30
C ALA A 149 7.82 7.19 -10.31
N LEU A 150 8.08 6.55 -11.46
CA LEU A 150 8.21 5.09 -11.55
C LEU A 150 9.66 4.61 -11.36
N LYS A 151 10.64 5.52 -11.28
CA LYS A 151 12.05 5.18 -11.12
C LYS A 151 12.58 5.64 -9.76
N GLU A 152 13.00 4.68 -8.95
CA GLU A 152 13.55 4.92 -7.61
C GLU A 152 14.75 5.88 -7.63
N ASN A 153 15.63 5.76 -8.63
CA ASN A 153 16.82 6.59 -8.77
C ASN A 153 16.59 7.86 -9.61
N SER A 154 15.33 8.26 -9.84
CA SER A 154 15.04 9.50 -10.56
C SER A 154 15.58 10.71 -9.78
N PRO A 155 16.20 11.71 -10.44
CA PRO A 155 16.40 13.01 -9.83
C PRO A 155 15.05 13.63 -9.48
N TRP A 156 15.09 14.59 -8.55
CA TRP A 156 13.92 15.34 -8.11
C TRP A 156 14.05 16.80 -8.51
N GLU A 157 12.96 17.44 -8.92
CA GLU A 157 12.97 18.80 -9.45
C GLU A 157 12.01 19.70 -8.67
N CYS A 158 12.45 20.94 -8.41
CA CYS A 158 11.60 21.98 -7.86
C CYS A 158 10.71 22.62 -8.93
N ASN A 159 9.39 22.61 -8.74
CA ASN A 159 8.42 23.19 -9.67
C ASN A 159 8.46 24.73 -9.79
N GLN A 160 9.25 25.44 -9.00
CA GLN A 160 9.38 26.91 -9.07
C GLN A 160 10.71 27.39 -9.62
N CYS A 161 11.82 26.77 -9.24
CA CYS A 161 13.16 27.24 -9.63
C CYS A 161 13.91 26.27 -10.55
N GLY A 162 13.34 25.10 -10.86
CA GLY A 162 13.97 24.06 -11.70
C GLY A 162 15.23 23.44 -11.06
N HIS A 163 15.49 23.68 -9.78
CA HIS A 163 16.66 23.10 -9.12
C HIS A 163 16.46 21.60 -8.91
N TYR A 164 17.46 20.83 -9.34
CA TYR A 164 17.51 19.38 -9.15
C TYR A 164 18.14 18.99 -7.81
N TYR A 165 17.56 17.97 -7.19
CA TYR A 165 18.08 17.28 -6.02
C TYR A 165 18.36 15.83 -6.39
N SER A 166 19.45 15.26 -5.85
CA SER A 166 19.71 13.83 -6.02
C SER A 166 18.72 13.01 -5.18
N PRO A 167 18.35 11.79 -5.63
CA PRO A 167 17.45 10.92 -4.88
C PRO A 167 18.00 10.62 -3.48
N LEU A 168 19.33 10.45 -3.34
CA LEU A 168 19.98 10.22 -2.04
C LEU A 168 19.68 11.34 -1.04
N VAL A 169 19.78 12.61 -1.45
CA VAL A 169 19.51 13.76 -0.55
C VAL A 169 18.06 13.76 -0.10
N VAL A 170 17.13 13.47 -1.02
CA VAL A 170 15.70 13.39 -0.72
C VAL A 170 15.42 12.23 0.24
N HIS A 171 15.95 11.03 -0.04
CA HIS A 171 15.78 9.86 0.83
C HIS A 171 16.33 10.10 2.24
N SER A 172 17.54 10.69 2.37
CA SER A 172 18.09 11.02 3.69
C SER A 172 17.24 12.05 4.44
N ALA A 173 16.70 13.05 3.74
CA ALA A 173 15.81 14.04 4.35
C ALA A 173 14.49 13.43 4.84
N THR A 174 13.87 12.56 4.02
CA THR A 174 12.63 11.86 4.37
C THR A 174 12.85 10.87 5.52
N ALA A 175 13.95 10.10 5.49
CA ALA A 175 14.31 9.19 6.57
C ALA A 175 14.48 9.94 7.90
N ARG A 176 15.26 11.04 7.88
CA ARG A 176 15.41 11.88 9.08
C ARG A 176 14.09 12.46 9.58
N GLY A 177 13.19 12.83 8.65
CA GLY A 177 11.85 13.28 8.99
C GLY A 177 11.01 12.21 9.69
N LYS A 178 11.09 10.96 9.23
CA LYS A 178 10.43 9.80 9.86
C LYS A 178 10.96 9.57 11.28
N ASP A 179 12.27 9.53 11.48
CA ASP A 179 12.88 9.39 12.81
C ASP A 179 12.37 10.47 13.78
N LEU A 180 12.36 11.73 13.33
CA LEU A 180 11.90 12.85 14.15
C LEU A 180 10.42 12.76 14.51
N LEU A 181 9.57 12.18 13.64
CA LEU A 181 8.16 11.97 13.93
C LEU A 181 7.95 10.83 14.93
N GLU A 182 8.80 9.81 14.92
CA GLU A 182 8.76 8.72 15.90
C GLU A 182 9.15 9.18 17.30
N ASP A 183 10.06 10.16 17.38
CA ASP A 183 10.50 10.80 18.63
C ASP A 183 9.46 11.77 19.24
N ILE A 184 8.38 12.11 18.50
CA ILE A 184 7.31 12.95 19.05
C ILE A 184 6.47 12.12 20.01
N ASP A 185 6.32 12.61 21.23
CA ASP A 185 5.49 12.00 22.26
C ASP A 185 4.03 11.88 21.79
N LYS A 186 3.58 10.64 21.59
CA LYS A 186 2.23 10.31 21.10
C LYS A 186 1.16 10.40 22.19
N SER A 187 1.50 10.92 23.37
CA SER A 187 0.61 11.00 24.54
C SER A 187 -0.28 12.25 24.62
N THR A 188 -0.33 13.08 23.57
CA THR A 188 -1.21 14.26 23.51
C THR A 188 -2.51 13.99 22.76
#